data_AF-A0A534ZSG2-F1
#
_entry.id   AF-A0A534ZSG2-F1
#
_cell.length_a   1.000
_cell.length_b   1.000
_cell.length_c   1.000
_cell.angle_alpha   90.00
_cell.angle_beta   90.00
_cell.angle_gamma   90.00
#
_symmetry.space_group_name_H-M   'P 1'
#
loop_
_entity.id
_entity.type
_entity.pdbx_description
1 polymer ?
#
loop_
_entity_poly.entity_id
_entity_poly.type
_entity_poly.pdbx_seq_one_letter_code
_entity_poly.pdbx_strand_id
1 'polypeptide(L)'
;MRDEHGEEMHKSKGNAIPFEEAAEKIGADVMRWMFCAANPAVNLNFGYGPGHEAVRRFFLPLWNTYAFFVAYARLDRWLPGGGGDGSGRSLLDRWILSRLDALSADVRGALDGYDALRATRSIEAFVESLSTWYVRRNRRRFWKGELDSDKAAAYETLYEVLATLTRLLAPFVPHLADAIWENLVAAVDDRAPDSVHLADFPSVGGERRDEALESAVDRARRIVALGHAARSASGIRVRQPLPVLRLRRGGGGGMSEDPIVDRELTTQVLDELNVKRLELIPDESALIERMLRPLLPVIGPRKGGAVASIMAAARAGDWRQLDDGRVEVGGHVLEPDEFELIARARAGHELAEEGELLIALDTTLTPELEAEGAAREVGHRLQGLRKSAGYEISNRISAAVGGDPGLIERLEPHRNWLAAELLADELVLAPEARIEDPDRVEELELDGRRLRLAVRRA
;
A
#
# COMPACT_ATOMS: atom_id res chain seq x y z
N MET A 1 -16.37 -6.38 30.60
CA MET A 1 -16.40 -5.24 29.67
C MET A 1 -16.07 -3.98 30.46
N ARG A 2 -15.21 -3.13 29.92
CA ARG A 2 -14.77 -1.85 30.51
C ARG A 2 -15.16 -0.72 29.57
N ASP A 3 -15.21 0.51 30.07
CA ASP A 3 -15.36 1.68 29.20
C ASP A 3 -14.11 1.87 28.31
N GLU A 4 -14.13 2.87 27.44
CA GLU A 4 -13.04 3.16 26.51
C GLU A 4 -11.73 3.59 27.20
N HIS A 5 -11.77 3.97 28.48
CA HIS A 5 -10.60 4.31 29.30
C HIS A 5 -10.09 3.14 30.14
N GLY A 6 -10.78 1.99 30.11
CA GLY A 6 -10.39 0.79 30.84
C GLY A 6 -10.94 0.71 32.26
N GLU A 7 -11.91 1.54 32.62
CA GLU A 7 -12.62 1.42 33.90
C GLU A 7 -13.83 0.48 33.82
N GLU A 8 -14.26 -0.08 34.95
CA GLU A 8 -15.53 -0.80 35.00
C GLU A 8 -16.72 0.14 34.75
N MET A 9 -17.64 -0.30 33.88
CA MET A 9 -18.86 0.43 33.59
C MET A 9 -19.89 0.26 34.73
N HIS A 10 -20.27 1.37 35.35
CA HIS A 10 -21.27 1.41 36.41
C HIS A 10 -22.23 2.58 36.21
N LYS A 11 -23.54 2.35 36.35
CA LYS A 11 -24.56 3.42 36.23
C LYS A 11 -24.30 4.59 37.19
N SER A 12 -23.82 4.29 38.39
CA SER A 12 -23.48 5.29 39.42
C SER A 12 -22.28 6.16 39.06
N LYS A 13 -21.36 5.67 38.22
CA LYS A 13 -20.21 6.43 37.70
C LYS A 13 -20.55 7.26 36.45
N GLY A 14 -21.72 7.05 35.86
CA GLY A 14 -22.14 7.74 34.63
C GLY A 14 -21.39 7.30 33.37
N ASN A 15 -20.56 6.26 33.44
CA ASN A 15 -19.78 5.72 32.30
C ASN A 15 -20.43 4.48 31.65
N ALA A 16 -21.61 4.06 32.11
CA ALA A 16 -22.35 2.96 31.50
C ALA A 16 -23.05 3.43 30.21
N ILE A 17 -22.84 2.70 29.11
CA ILE A 17 -23.44 2.99 27.81
C ILE A 17 -24.65 2.06 27.60
N PRO A 18 -25.89 2.58 27.49
CA PRO A 18 -27.07 1.78 27.15
C PRO A 18 -26.95 1.14 25.76
N PHE A 19 -27.56 -0.03 25.57
CA PHE A 19 -27.49 -0.76 24.31
C PHE A 19 -28.11 0.03 23.15
N GLU A 20 -29.28 0.63 23.38
CA GLU A 20 -30.03 1.36 22.35
C GLU A 20 -29.21 2.55 21.82
N GLU A 21 -28.56 3.29 22.71
CA GLU A 21 -27.67 4.39 22.36
C GLU A 21 -26.42 3.90 21.61
N ALA A 22 -25.83 2.78 22.05
CA ALA A 22 -24.69 2.20 21.35
C ALA A 22 -25.07 1.68 19.96
N ALA A 23 -26.22 1.02 19.82
CA ALA A 23 -26.70 0.51 18.54
C ALA A 23 -26.98 1.64 17.53
N GLU A 24 -27.51 2.78 17.99
CA GLU A 24 -27.78 3.94 17.15
C GLU A 24 -26.49 4.68 16.73
N LYS A 25 -25.55 4.86 17.65
CA LYS A 25 -24.31 5.63 17.39
C LYS A 25 -23.18 4.83 16.79
N ILE A 26 -23.01 3.57 17.20
CA ILE A 26 -21.91 2.69 16.80
C ILE A 26 -22.37 1.70 15.72
N GLY A 27 -23.60 1.19 15.82
CA GLY A 27 -24.13 0.15 14.95
C GLY A 27 -24.01 -1.25 15.55
N ALA A 28 -25.09 -2.04 15.48
CA ALA A 28 -25.14 -3.39 16.08
C ALA A 28 -24.06 -4.33 15.52
N ASP A 29 -23.80 -4.29 14.21
CA ASP A 29 -22.76 -5.12 13.58
C ASP A 29 -21.36 -4.74 14.03
N VAL A 30 -21.09 -3.45 14.22
CA VAL A 30 -19.80 -2.98 14.76
C VAL A 30 -19.60 -3.49 16.18
N MET A 31 -20.64 -3.43 17.02
CA MET A 31 -20.59 -3.98 18.37
C MET A 31 -20.34 -5.50 18.37
N ARG A 32 -21.03 -6.25 17.51
CA ARG A 32 -20.80 -7.70 17.34
C ARG A 32 -19.38 -7.99 16.89
N TRP A 33 -18.87 -7.24 15.92
CA TRP A 33 -17.50 -7.38 15.44
C TRP A 33 -16.47 -7.14 16.54
N MET A 34 -16.61 -6.04 17.29
CA MET A 34 -15.74 -5.73 18.43
C MET A 34 -15.71 -6.86 19.46
N PHE A 35 -16.85 -7.51 19.71
CA PHE A 35 -16.93 -8.63 20.63
C PHE A 35 -16.27 -9.89 20.07
N CYS A 36 -16.56 -10.26 18.81
CA CYS A 36 -15.98 -11.44 18.17
C CYS A 36 -14.47 -11.30 17.93
N ALA A 37 -13.98 -10.09 17.70
CA ALA A 37 -12.57 -9.77 17.49
C ALA A 37 -11.78 -9.53 18.80
N ALA A 38 -12.43 -9.69 19.97
CA ALA A 38 -11.77 -9.61 21.26
C ALA A 38 -11.32 -10.99 21.76
N ASN A 39 -10.23 -11.03 22.52
CA ASN A 39 -9.88 -12.23 23.27
C ASN A 39 -10.90 -12.43 24.42
N PRO A 40 -11.65 -13.53 24.45
CA PRO A 40 -12.68 -13.74 25.47
C PRO A 40 -12.11 -13.88 26.89
N ALA A 41 -10.81 -14.16 27.04
CA ALA A 41 -10.15 -14.25 28.34
C ALA A 41 -9.80 -12.88 28.97
N VAL A 42 -9.97 -11.77 28.23
CA VAL A 42 -9.67 -10.42 28.73
C VAL A 42 -10.88 -9.50 28.64
N ASN A 43 -10.89 -8.45 29.47
CA ASN A 43 -11.94 -7.44 29.37
C ASN A 43 -11.77 -6.62 28.09
N LEU A 44 -12.83 -6.59 27.25
CA LEU A 44 -12.97 -5.64 26.14
C LEU A 44 -13.22 -4.23 26.69
N ASN A 45 -12.45 -3.25 26.20
CA ASN A 45 -12.77 -1.83 26.33
C ASN A 45 -13.78 -1.46 25.25
N PHE A 46 -14.92 -0.91 25.67
CA PHE A 46 -16.06 -0.62 24.82
C PHE A 46 -16.46 0.86 24.93
N GLY A 47 -16.77 1.48 23.80
CA GLY A 47 -17.14 2.88 23.73
C GLY A 47 -17.12 3.40 22.30
N TYR A 48 -17.41 4.69 22.13
CA TYR A 48 -17.50 5.32 20.81
C TYR A 48 -16.14 5.40 20.11
N GLY A 49 -15.06 5.67 20.84
CA GLY A 49 -13.70 5.68 20.29
C GLY A 49 -13.31 4.33 19.67
N PRO A 50 -13.32 3.23 20.46
CA PRO A 50 -13.08 1.88 19.94
C PRO A 50 -14.03 1.47 18.81
N GLY A 51 -15.31 1.86 18.89
CA GLY A 51 -16.30 1.63 17.83
C GLY A 51 -15.93 2.32 16.51
N HIS A 52 -15.57 3.61 16.56
CA HIS A 52 -15.08 4.35 15.40
C HIS A 52 -13.80 3.75 14.82
N GLU A 53 -12.91 3.22 15.68
CA GLU A 53 -11.70 2.55 15.22
C GLU A 53 -12.02 1.26 14.47
N ALA A 54 -12.94 0.43 14.97
CA ALA A 54 -13.41 -0.77 14.28
C ALA A 54 -14.03 -0.42 12.92
N VAL A 55 -14.87 0.62 12.87
CA VAL A 55 -15.43 1.15 11.62
C VAL A 55 -14.33 1.55 10.64
N ARG A 56 -13.35 2.34 11.10
CA ARG A 56 -12.27 2.86 10.25
C ARG A 56 -11.36 1.76 9.71
N ARG A 57 -11.02 0.77 10.54
CA ARG A 57 -10.06 -0.28 10.19
C ARG A 57 -10.66 -1.40 9.35
N PHE A 58 -11.95 -1.72 9.56
CA PHE A 58 -12.57 -2.89 8.92
C PHE A 58 -13.77 -2.53 8.03
N PHE A 59 -14.79 -1.89 8.59
CA PHE A 59 -16.06 -1.64 7.87
C PHE A 59 -15.88 -0.68 6.69
N LEU A 60 -15.11 0.40 6.85
CA LEU A 60 -14.85 1.35 5.75
C LEU A 60 -14.10 0.71 4.58
N PRO A 61 -12.99 -0.03 4.77
CA PRO A 61 -12.36 -0.77 3.67
C PRO A 61 -13.30 -1.75 2.96
N LEU A 62 -14.09 -2.52 3.72
CA LEU A 62 -15.08 -3.45 3.17
C LEU A 62 -16.12 -2.72 2.32
N TRP A 63 -16.77 -1.71 2.90
CA TRP A 63 -17.81 -0.94 2.22
C TRP A 63 -17.28 -0.20 0.99
N ASN A 64 -16.09 0.38 1.07
CA ASN A 64 -15.48 1.08 -0.06
C ASN A 64 -15.14 0.13 -1.20
N THR A 65 -14.70 -1.10 -0.91
CA THR A 65 -14.47 -2.13 -1.93
C THR A 65 -15.78 -2.57 -2.59
N TYR A 66 -16.82 -2.81 -1.80
CA TYR A 66 -18.16 -3.14 -2.32
C TYR A 66 -18.75 -2.01 -3.16
N ALA A 67 -18.74 -0.77 -2.66
CA ALA A 67 -19.24 0.41 -3.36
C ALA A 67 -18.46 0.68 -4.65
N PHE A 68 -17.14 0.49 -4.64
CA PHE A 68 -16.31 0.54 -5.84
C PHE A 68 -16.82 -0.46 -6.88
N PHE A 69 -16.98 -1.74 -6.52
CA PHE A 69 -17.46 -2.75 -7.44
C PHE A 69 -18.82 -2.39 -8.04
N VAL A 70 -19.81 -2.03 -7.19
CA VAL A 70 -21.17 -1.70 -7.64
C VAL A 70 -21.19 -0.49 -8.58
N ALA A 71 -20.43 0.56 -8.28
CA ALA A 71 -20.38 1.75 -9.11
C ALA A 71 -19.89 1.45 -10.53
N TYR A 72 -18.80 0.68 -10.64
CA TYR A 72 -18.19 0.32 -11.92
C TYR A 72 -19.02 -0.72 -12.68
N ALA A 73 -19.52 -1.76 -12.00
CA ALA A 73 -20.38 -2.76 -12.62
C ALA A 73 -21.66 -2.13 -13.21
N ARG A 74 -22.26 -1.15 -12.52
CA ARG A 74 -23.40 -0.38 -13.05
C ARG A 74 -23.03 0.47 -14.26
N LEU A 75 -21.88 1.14 -14.23
CA LEU A 75 -21.38 1.96 -15.34
C LEU A 75 -21.26 1.12 -16.61
N ASP A 76 -20.70 -0.08 -16.49
CA ASP A 76 -20.47 -1.00 -17.61
C ASP A 76 -21.66 -1.93 -17.90
N ARG A 77 -22.74 -1.83 -17.11
CA ARG A 77 -23.90 -2.73 -17.17
C ARG A 77 -23.52 -4.22 -17.11
N TRP A 78 -22.49 -4.51 -16.33
CA TRP A 78 -22.00 -5.88 -16.14
C TRP A 78 -22.94 -6.66 -15.21
N LEU A 79 -23.20 -7.92 -15.53
CA LEU A 79 -23.98 -8.86 -14.71
C LEU A 79 -23.22 -10.19 -14.56
N PRO A 80 -23.34 -10.86 -13.40
CA PRO A 80 -22.73 -12.17 -13.19
C PRO A 80 -23.37 -13.23 -14.10
N GLY A 81 -22.61 -14.29 -14.43
CA GLY A 81 -23.11 -15.42 -15.24
C GLY A 81 -22.96 -15.26 -16.76
N GLY A 82 -22.30 -14.20 -17.23
CA GLY A 82 -22.06 -13.89 -18.66
C GLY A 82 -21.10 -14.82 -19.42
N GLY A 83 -20.63 -15.92 -18.82
CA GLY A 83 -19.99 -17.02 -19.57
C GLY A 83 -18.48 -16.89 -19.83
N GLY A 84 -17.72 -16.20 -18.99
CA GLY A 84 -16.28 -16.45 -18.92
C GLY A 84 -15.99 -17.83 -18.33
N ASP A 85 -15.16 -18.63 -18.98
CA ASP A 85 -14.63 -19.91 -18.45
C ASP A 85 -13.52 -19.69 -17.38
N GLY A 86 -13.37 -18.45 -16.90
CA GLY A 86 -12.23 -18.03 -16.07
C GLY A 86 -10.93 -17.86 -16.86
N SER A 87 -10.94 -18.01 -18.19
CA SER A 87 -9.79 -17.63 -19.03
C SER A 87 -9.52 -16.13 -18.91
N GLY A 88 -8.24 -15.77 -18.84
CA GLY A 88 -7.82 -14.36 -18.71
C GLY A 88 -7.71 -13.83 -17.28
N ARG A 89 -7.89 -14.68 -16.24
CA ARG A 89 -7.54 -14.30 -14.86
C ARG A 89 -6.05 -13.95 -14.75
N SER A 90 -5.78 -12.73 -14.28
CA SER A 90 -4.43 -12.24 -14.04
C SER A 90 -3.78 -12.94 -12.85
N LEU A 91 -2.48 -12.73 -12.66
CA LEU A 91 -1.74 -13.20 -11.49
C LEU A 91 -2.40 -12.77 -10.17
N LEU A 92 -2.86 -11.51 -10.07
CA LEU A 92 -3.53 -11.02 -8.87
C LEU A 92 -4.93 -11.59 -8.69
N ASP A 93 -5.62 -11.94 -9.77
CA ASP A 93 -6.93 -12.61 -9.69
C ASP A 93 -6.77 -14.02 -9.12
N ARG A 94 -5.80 -14.79 -9.64
CA ARG A 94 -5.46 -16.12 -9.10
C ARG A 94 -5.04 -16.04 -7.64
N TRP A 95 -4.22 -15.05 -7.30
CA TRP A 95 -3.77 -14.83 -5.93
C TRP A 95 -4.93 -14.55 -4.96
N ILE A 96 -5.84 -13.62 -5.29
CA ILE A 96 -6.92 -13.26 -4.36
C ILE A 96 -7.93 -14.41 -4.19
N LEU A 97 -8.16 -15.21 -5.24
CA LEU A 97 -9.01 -16.40 -5.18
C LEU A 97 -8.36 -17.52 -4.35
N SER A 98 -7.06 -17.75 -4.52
CA SER A 98 -6.32 -18.70 -3.67
C SER A 98 -6.39 -18.30 -2.19
N ARG A 99 -6.29 -17.00 -1.90
CA ARG A 99 -6.44 -16.46 -0.54
C ARG A 99 -7.86 -16.57 -0.01
N LEU A 100 -8.87 -16.43 -0.87
CA LEU A 100 -10.28 -16.58 -0.51
C LEU A 100 -10.59 -18.03 -0.10
N ASP A 101 -10.00 -19.00 -0.81
CA ASP A 101 -10.17 -20.42 -0.50
C ASP A 101 -9.52 -20.77 0.85
N ALA A 102 -8.32 -20.24 1.16
CA ALA A 102 -7.76 -20.38 2.51
C ALA A 102 -8.56 -19.65 3.57
N LEU A 103 -9.04 -18.43 3.29
CA LEU A 103 -9.91 -17.73 4.24
C LEU A 103 -11.14 -18.57 4.58
N SER A 104 -11.77 -19.17 3.57
CA SER A 104 -12.95 -20.02 3.76
C SER A 104 -12.62 -21.24 4.63
N ALA A 105 -11.46 -21.87 4.40
CA ALA A 105 -10.96 -22.97 5.23
C ALA A 105 -10.69 -22.54 6.68
N ASP A 106 -9.98 -21.42 6.87
CA ASP A 106 -9.59 -20.89 8.17
C ASP A 106 -10.81 -20.47 9.00
N VAL A 107 -11.76 -19.76 8.39
CA VAL A 107 -12.98 -19.32 9.08
C VAL A 107 -13.84 -20.52 9.45
N ARG A 108 -14.00 -21.51 8.55
CA ARG A 108 -14.72 -22.74 8.86
C ARG A 108 -14.09 -23.47 10.05
N GLY A 109 -12.79 -23.76 9.98
CA GLY A 109 -12.09 -24.47 11.04
C GLY A 109 -12.09 -23.70 12.38
N ALA A 110 -12.00 -22.38 12.33
CA ALA A 110 -12.11 -21.53 13.52
C ALA A 110 -13.51 -21.59 14.14
N LEU A 111 -14.57 -21.49 13.33
CA LEU A 111 -15.95 -21.57 13.83
C LEU A 111 -16.32 -22.97 14.34
N ASP A 112 -15.85 -24.04 13.69
CA ASP A 112 -16.00 -25.42 14.19
C ASP A 112 -15.33 -25.60 15.56
N GLY A 113 -14.25 -24.85 15.81
CA GLY A 113 -13.53 -24.78 17.08
C GLY A 113 -14.02 -23.71 18.07
N TYR A 114 -15.12 -23.01 17.77
CA TYR A 114 -15.63 -21.88 18.57
C TYR A 114 -14.64 -20.71 18.76
N ASP A 115 -13.68 -20.55 17.85
CA ASP A 115 -12.66 -19.50 17.87
C ASP A 115 -13.06 -18.32 16.97
N ALA A 116 -13.99 -17.49 17.46
CA ALA A 116 -14.43 -16.30 16.75
C ALA A 116 -13.28 -15.31 16.50
N LEU A 117 -12.32 -15.21 17.42
CA LEU A 117 -11.19 -14.28 17.35
C LEU A 117 -10.27 -14.62 16.16
N ARG A 118 -9.93 -15.90 15.98
CA ARG A 118 -9.14 -16.34 14.83
C ARG A 118 -9.88 -16.06 13.53
N ALA A 119 -11.18 -16.37 13.48
CA ALA A 119 -11.99 -16.15 12.29
C ALA A 119 -12.02 -14.66 11.89
N THR A 120 -12.32 -13.75 12.83
CA THR A 120 -12.36 -12.31 12.54
C THR A 120 -10.98 -11.79 12.13
N ARG A 121 -9.90 -12.21 12.78
CA ARG A 121 -8.53 -11.80 12.39
C ARG A 121 -8.16 -12.21 10.97
N SER A 122 -8.49 -13.44 10.57
CA SER A 122 -8.27 -13.90 9.19
C SER A 122 -9.07 -13.07 8.19
N ILE A 123 -10.33 -12.74 8.52
CA ILE A 123 -11.18 -11.89 7.69
C ILE A 123 -10.63 -10.45 7.59
N GLU A 124 -10.20 -9.84 8.69
CA GLU A 124 -9.59 -8.49 8.68
C GLU A 124 -8.37 -8.44 7.77
N ALA A 125 -7.45 -9.41 7.91
CA ALA A 125 -6.26 -9.49 7.08
C ALA A 125 -6.57 -9.71 5.59
N PHE A 126 -7.63 -10.47 5.28
CA PHE A 126 -8.10 -10.64 3.91
C PHE A 126 -8.70 -9.35 3.35
N VAL A 127 -9.61 -8.69 4.07
CA VAL A 127 -10.24 -7.43 3.64
C VAL A 127 -9.21 -6.33 3.45
N GLU A 128 -8.20 -6.25 4.33
CA GLU A 128 -7.07 -5.35 4.16
C GLU A 128 -6.33 -5.65 2.86
N SER A 129 -6.00 -6.91 2.59
CA SER A 129 -5.28 -7.31 1.36
C SER A 129 -6.12 -7.07 0.09
N LEU A 130 -7.41 -7.33 0.15
CA LEU A 130 -8.37 -7.07 -0.91
C LEU A 130 -8.42 -5.57 -1.25
N SER A 131 -8.55 -4.72 -0.23
CA SER A 131 -8.68 -3.27 -0.42
C SER A 131 -7.35 -2.59 -0.81
N THR A 132 -6.30 -2.85 -0.04
CA THR A 132 -5.01 -2.13 -0.13
C THR A 132 -4.09 -2.66 -1.22
N TRP A 133 -4.28 -3.90 -1.67
CA TRP A 133 -3.46 -4.50 -2.72
C TRP A 133 -4.28 -4.84 -3.96
N TYR A 134 -5.23 -5.78 -3.87
CA TYR A 134 -5.94 -6.29 -5.04
C TYR A 134 -6.71 -5.18 -5.77
N VAL A 135 -7.67 -4.52 -5.11
CA VAL A 135 -8.48 -3.45 -5.72
C VAL A 135 -7.59 -2.32 -6.19
N ARG A 136 -6.66 -1.85 -5.35
CA ARG A 136 -5.78 -0.71 -5.68
C ARG A 136 -4.94 -0.95 -6.93
N ARG A 137 -4.34 -2.13 -7.07
CA ARG A 137 -3.50 -2.50 -8.23
C ARG A 137 -4.34 -2.76 -9.48
N ASN A 138 -5.60 -3.17 -9.33
CA ASN A 138 -6.48 -3.50 -10.46
C ASN A 138 -7.43 -2.38 -10.87
N ARG A 139 -7.46 -1.21 -10.19
CA ARG A 139 -8.39 -0.09 -10.53
C ARG A 139 -8.38 0.27 -12.02
N ARG A 140 -7.21 0.30 -12.65
CA ARG A 140 -7.07 0.62 -14.08
C ARG A 140 -7.82 -0.36 -14.99
N ARG A 141 -7.93 -1.64 -14.60
CA ARG A 141 -8.69 -2.66 -15.37
C ARG A 141 -10.17 -2.32 -15.40
N PHE A 142 -10.73 -1.81 -14.30
CA PHE A 142 -12.12 -1.36 -14.20
C PHE A 142 -12.39 -0.02 -14.94
N TRP A 143 -11.35 0.75 -15.28
CA TRP A 143 -11.49 2.06 -15.95
C TRP A 143 -11.40 2.01 -17.46
N LYS A 144 -10.87 0.93 -18.05
CA LYS A 144 -10.75 0.80 -19.51
C LYS A 144 -12.12 0.97 -20.18
N GLY A 145 -12.15 1.61 -21.35
CA GLY A 145 -13.39 2.03 -22.01
C GLY A 145 -14.31 0.87 -22.39
N GLU A 146 -13.79 -0.14 -23.10
CA GLU A 146 -14.58 -1.30 -23.50
C GLU A 146 -14.48 -2.43 -22.47
N LEU A 147 -15.57 -3.19 -22.30
CA LEU A 147 -15.62 -4.42 -21.52
C LEU A 147 -14.89 -5.53 -22.29
N ASP A 148 -13.56 -5.49 -22.25
CA ASP A 148 -12.70 -6.54 -22.79
C ASP A 148 -12.65 -7.78 -21.86
N SER A 149 -12.02 -8.86 -22.32
CA SER A 149 -11.91 -10.11 -21.54
C SER A 149 -11.14 -9.92 -20.23
N ASP A 150 -10.13 -9.05 -20.20
CA ASP A 150 -9.35 -8.72 -19.00
C ASP A 150 -10.22 -8.03 -17.94
N LYS A 151 -11.02 -7.05 -18.34
CA LYS A 151 -11.95 -6.33 -17.47
C LYS A 151 -13.10 -7.21 -17.01
N ALA A 152 -13.63 -8.07 -17.88
CA ALA A 152 -14.63 -9.08 -17.52
C ALA A 152 -14.09 -10.05 -16.45
N ALA A 153 -12.87 -10.58 -16.63
CA ALA A 153 -12.23 -11.45 -15.64
C ALA A 153 -12.00 -10.75 -14.28
N ALA A 154 -11.70 -9.45 -14.28
CA ALA A 154 -11.59 -8.65 -13.06
C ALA A 154 -12.94 -8.52 -12.33
N TYR A 155 -14.04 -8.27 -13.06
CA TYR A 155 -15.39 -8.23 -12.49
C TYR A 155 -15.82 -9.58 -11.93
N GLU A 156 -15.65 -10.66 -12.70
CA GLU A 156 -15.98 -12.01 -12.25
C GLU A 156 -15.24 -12.37 -10.96
N THR A 157 -13.93 -12.06 -10.90
CA THR A 157 -13.11 -12.34 -9.73
C THR A 157 -13.57 -11.53 -8.51
N LEU A 158 -13.78 -10.22 -8.65
CA LEU A 158 -14.17 -9.37 -7.53
C LEU A 158 -15.61 -9.67 -7.06
N TYR A 159 -16.51 -10.03 -7.98
CA TYR A 159 -17.85 -10.51 -7.67
C TYR A 159 -17.79 -11.80 -6.83
N GLU A 160 -17.02 -12.80 -7.28
CA GLU A 160 -16.87 -14.08 -6.58
C GLU A 160 -16.30 -13.89 -5.17
N VAL A 161 -15.29 -13.02 -5.03
CA VAL A 161 -14.71 -12.65 -3.75
C VAL A 161 -15.75 -12.01 -2.84
N LEU A 162 -16.49 -11.01 -3.31
CA LEU A 162 -17.48 -10.30 -2.50
C LEU A 162 -18.66 -11.20 -2.11
N ALA A 163 -19.20 -12.00 -3.03
CA ALA A 163 -20.30 -12.92 -2.74
C ALA A 163 -19.91 -14.00 -1.73
N THR A 164 -18.68 -14.51 -1.80
CA THR A 164 -18.16 -15.49 -0.84
C THR A 164 -17.86 -14.85 0.52
N LEU A 165 -17.18 -13.70 0.52
CA LEU A 165 -16.88 -12.96 1.73
C LEU A 165 -18.15 -12.57 2.50
N THR A 166 -19.20 -12.13 1.80
CA THR A 166 -20.50 -11.80 2.41
C THR A 166 -21.09 -12.99 3.19
N ARG A 167 -21.00 -14.21 2.64
CA ARG A 167 -21.44 -15.43 3.34
C ARG A 167 -20.56 -15.75 4.56
N LEU A 168 -19.24 -15.55 4.46
CA LEU A 168 -18.32 -15.73 5.61
C LEU A 168 -18.57 -14.69 6.72
N LEU A 169 -19.03 -13.49 6.35
CA LEU A 169 -19.32 -12.39 7.27
C LEU A 169 -20.66 -12.53 7.99
N ALA A 170 -21.64 -13.21 7.39
CA ALA A 170 -23.01 -13.29 7.89
C ALA A 170 -23.15 -13.69 9.38
N PRO A 171 -22.37 -14.64 9.94
CA PRO A 171 -22.44 -14.97 11.37
C PRO A 171 -21.99 -13.82 12.30
N PHE A 172 -21.12 -12.94 11.81
CA PHE A 172 -20.49 -11.88 12.60
C PHE A 172 -21.24 -10.55 12.46
N VAL A 173 -21.55 -10.14 11.22
CA VAL A 173 -22.16 -8.84 10.86
C VAL A 173 -23.44 -9.06 10.03
N PRO A 174 -24.51 -9.59 10.66
CA PRO A 174 -25.66 -10.11 9.94
C PRO A 174 -26.42 -9.07 9.13
N HIS A 175 -26.48 -7.80 9.56
CA HIS A 175 -27.27 -6.78 8.86
C HIS A 175 -26.55 -6.28 7.61
N LEU A 176 -25.25 -6.01 7.73
CA LEU A 176 -24.41 -5.56 6.62
C LEU A 176 -24.23 -6.67 5.58
N ALA A 177 -24.03 -7.91 6.03
CA ALA A 177 -23.92 -9.05 5.12
C ALA A 177 -25.20 -9.23 4.31
N ASP A 178 -26.36 -9.15 4.94
CA ASP A 178 -27.65 -9.29 4.25
C ASP A 178 -27.89 -8.14 3.26
N ALA A 179 -27.61 -6.90 3.66
CA ALA A 179 -27.73 -5.74 2.78
C ALA A 179 -26.81 -5.81 1.54
N ILE A 180 -25.60 -6.34 1.69
CA ILE A 180 -24.69 -6.59 0.57
C ILE A 180 -25.23 -7.73 -0.30
N TRP A 181 -25.71 -8.82 0.30
CA TRP A 181 -26.23 -9.99 -0.42
C TRP A 181 -27.46 -9.66 -1.26
N GLU A 182 -28.44 -8.98 -0.67
CA GLU A 182 -29.66 -8.54 -1.34
C GLU A 182 -29.31 -7.76 -2.62
N ASN A 183 -28.35 -6.83 -2.54
CA ASN A 183 -27.97 -6.02 -3.69
C ASN A 183 -27.10 -6.76 -4.71
N LEU A 184 -26.13 -7.53 -4.22
CA LEU A 184 -25.06 -8.09 -5.05
C LEU A 184 -25.46 -9.42 -5.69
N VAL A 185 -26.26 -10.24 -4.99
CA VAL A 185 -26.57 -11.61 -5.40
C VAL A 185 -28.06 -11.77 -5.67
N ALA A 186 -28.91 -11.55 -4.67
CA ALA A 186 -30.36 -11.83 -4.81
C ALA A 186 -31.03 -10.93 -5.88
N ALA A 187 -30.55 -9.69 -6.06
CA ALA A 187 -31.08 -8.79 -7.08
C ALA A 187 -30.69 -9.15 -8.53
N VAL A 188 -29.77 -10.09 -8.74
CA VAL A 188 -29.24 -10.43 -10.08
C VAL A 188 -29.23 -11.93 -10.41
N ASP A 189 -29.41 -12.81 -9.44
CA ASP A 189 -29.61 -14.26 -9.64
C ASP A 189 -30.90 -14.72 -8.95
N ASP A 190 -31.96 -14.92 -9.73
CA ASP A 190 -33.27 -15.36 -9.25
C ASP A 190 -33.27 -16.74 -8.56
N ARG A 191 -32.17 -17.50 -8.68
CA ARG A 191 -32.02 -18.82 -8.03
C ARG A 191 -31.38 -18.71 -6.65
N ALA A 192 -30.78 -17.57 -6.33
CA ALA A 192 -30.18 -17.35 -5.03
C ALA A 192 -31.28 -17.11 -3.97
N PRO A 193 -31.08 -17.54 -2.71
CA PRO A 193 -31.94 -17.14 -1.62
C PRO A 193 -32.02 -15.62 -1.48
N ASP A 194 -33.16 -15.10 -1.05
CA ASP A 194 -33.41 -13.68 -0.83
C ASP A 194 -32.57 -13.07 0.31
N SER A 195 -32.12 -13.90 1.26
CA SER A 195 -31.23 -13.52 2.35
C SER A 195 -29.97 -14.37 2.40
N VAL A 196 -28.84 -13.76 2.80
CA VAL A 196 -27.57 -14.47 3.00
C VAL A 196 -27.69 -15.54 4.09
N HIS A 197 -28.58 -15.34 5.04
CA HIS A 197 -28.79 -16.24 6.18
C HIS A 197 -29.48 -17.55 5.78
N LEU A 198 -29.98 -17.62 4.55
CA LEU A 198 -30.56 -18.82 3.92
C LEU A 198 -29.58 -19.48 2.93
N ALA A 199 -28.41 -18.88 2.70
CA ALA A 199 -27.41 -19.41 1.80
C ALA A 199 -26.50 -20.43 2.49
N ASP A 200 -26.01 -21.40 1.72
CA ASP A 200 -25.02 -22.36 2.20
C ASP A 200 -23.70 -21.68 2.58
N PHE A 201 -23.11 -22.14 3.68
CA PHE A 201 -21.78 -21.70 4.08
C PHE A 201 -20.75 -22.08 3.01
N PRO A 202 -19.82 -21.18 2.61
CA PRO A 202 -18.92 -21.42 1.48
C PRO A 202 -18.13 -22.72 1.60
N SER A 203 -18.11 -23.51 0.52
CA SER A 203 -17.37 -24.77 0.46
C SER A 203 -15.86 -24.52 0.42
N VAL A 204 -15.10 -25.41 1.05
CA VAL A 204 -13.63 -25.37 1.05
C VAL A 204 -13.14 -26.23 -0.12
N GLY A 205 -13.20 -25.68 -1.33
CA GLY A 205 -12.64 -26.32 -2.52
C GLY A 205 -11.14 -25.98 -2.65
N GLY A 206 -10.25 -26.90 -2.29
CA GLY A 206 -8.79 -26.67 -2.28
C GLY A 206 -8.12 -26.64 -3.66
N GLU A 207 -8.87 -26.79 -4.75
CA GLU A 207 -8.30 -26.98 -6.10
C GLU A 207 -7.60 -25.74 -6.67
N ARG A 208 -7.90 -24.54 -6.15
CA ARG A 208 -7.28 -23.28 -6.63
C ARG A 208 -6.19 -22.74 -5.68
N ARG A 209 -5.86 -23.50 -4.64
CA ARG A 209 -4.86 -23.10 -3.66
C ARG A 209 -3.46 -23.10 -4.30
N ASP A 210 -2.84 -21.93 -4.34
CA ASP A 210 -1.48 -21.70 -4.86
C ASP A 210 -0.64 -21.00 -3.80
N GLU A 211 -0.08 -21.80 -2.88
CA GLU A 211 0.74 -21.30 -1.78
C GLU A 211 2.05 -20.65 -2.25
N ALA A 212 2.60 -21.13 -3.37
CA ALA A 212 3.81 -20.57 -3.95
C ALA A 212 3.57 -19.14 -4.44
N LEU A 213 2.46 -18.91 -5.15
CA LEU A 213 2.03 -17.58 -5.60
C LEU A 213 1.75 -16.65 -4.42
N GLU A 214 1.08 -17.14 -3.38
CA GLU A 214 0.82 -16.33 -2.18
C GLU A 214 2.08 -15.89 -1.47
N SER A 215 3.00 -16.83 -1.28
CA SER A 215 4.31 -16.55 -0.71
C SER A 215 5.09 -15.53 -1.55
N ALA A 216 4.98 -15.60 -2.88
CA ALA A 216 5.61 -14.65 -3.79
C ALA A 216 5.00 -13.25 -3.69
N VAL A 217 3.67 -13.14 -3.64
CA VAL A 217 2.98 -11.84 -3.49
C VAL A 217 3.26 -11.24 -2.11
N ASP A 218 3.29 -12.03 -1.05
CA ASP A 218 3.62 -11.55 0.29
C ASP A 218 5.08 -11.05 0.37
N ARG A 219 6.03 -11.72 -0.32
CA ARG A 219 7.39 -11.20 -0.50
C ARG A 219 7.40 -9.85 -1.23
N ALA A 220 6.68 -9.72 -2.34
CA ALA A 220 6.57 -8.46 -3.08
C ALA A 220 6.02 -7.33 -2.19
N ARG A 221 4.98 -7.62 -1.39
CA ARG A 221 4.39 -6.65 -0.43
C ARG A 221 5.39 -6.23 0.64
N ARG A 222 6.18 -7.15 1.20
CA ARG A 222 7.23 -6.84 2.17
C ARG A 222 8.33 -5.97 1.56
N ILE A 223 8.77 -6.27 0.34
CA ILE A 223 9.75 -5.44 -0.40
C ILE A 223 9.20 -4.03 -0.62
N VAL A 224 7.92 -3.87 -0.99
CA VAL A 224 7.28 -2.56 -1.12
C VAL A 224 7.20 -1.82 0.22
N ALA A 225 6.85 -2.50 1.30
CA ALA A 225 6.80 -1.89 2.63
C ALA A 225 8.19 -1.38 3.05
N LEU A 226 9.23 -2.20 2.89
CA LEU A 226 10.61 -1.80 3.14
C LEU A 226 11.02 -0.64 2.24
N GLY A 227 10.68 -0.68 0.95
CA GLY A 227 11.01 0.37 -0.01
C GLY A 227 10.38 1.71 0.36
N HIS A 228 9.12 1.70 0.81
CA HIS A 228 8.49 2.90 1.34
C HIS A 228 9.16 3.38 2.64
N ALA A 229 9.57 2.48 3.53
CA ALA A 229 10.29 2.85 4.74
C ALA A 229 11.63 3.52 4.43
N ALA A 230 12.46 2.91 3.58
CA ALA A 230 13.72 3.50 3.11
C ALA A 230 13.47 4.84 2.42
N ARG A 231 12.49 4.93 1.52
CA ARG A 231 12.16 6.18 0.83
C ARG A 231 11.68 7.27 1.80
N SER A 232 10.92 6.91 2.83
CA SER A 232 10.49 7.85 3.86
C SER A 232 11.67 8.36 4.67
N ALA A 233 12.65 7.51 4.97
CA ALA A 233 13.88 7.88 5.68
C ALA A 233 14.74 8.86 4.87
N SER A 234 14.78 8.73 3.54
CA SER A 234 15.49 9.67 2.67
C SER A 234 14.76 11.01 2.43
N GLY A 235 13.49 11.11 2.84
CA GLY A 235 12.66 12.32 2.63
C GLY A 235 12.20 12.53 1.19
N ILE A 236 12.44 11.57 0.29
CA ILE A 236 12.07 11.66 -1.13
C ILE A 236 10.62 11.20 -1.33
N ARG A 237 9.76 12.06 -1.89
CA ARG A 237 8.36 11.72 -2.14
C ARG A 237 8.24 10.59 -3.16
N VAL A 238 7.24 9.71 -3.03
CA VAL A 238 6.98 8.59 -3.99
C VAL A 238 6.84 9.06 -5.44
N ARG A 239 6.28 10.25 -5.68
CA ARG A 239 6.13 10.80 -7.04
C ARG A 239 7.46 11.13 -7.73
N GLN A 240 8.55 11.31 -6.99
CA GLN A 240 9.90 11.45 -7.54
C GLN A 240 10.42 10.06 -7.91
N PRO A 241 10.61 9.73 -9.20
CA PRO A 241 11.15 8.44 -9.58
C PRO A 241 12.59 8.30 -9.09
N LEU A 242 12.94 7.07 -8.67
CA LEU A 242 14.30 6.71 -8.27
C LEU A 242 14.91 5.73 -9.27
N PRO A 243 16.23 5.75 -9.48
CA PRO A 243 16.86 4.93 -10.51
C PRO A 243 16.85 3.44 -10.19
N VAL A 244 17.20 3.03 -8.97
CA VAL A 244 17.44 1.61 -8.65
C VAL A 244 16.95 1.24 -7.26
N LEU A 245 16.33 0.07 -7.17
CA LEU A 245 16.14 -0.69 -5.95
C LEU A 245 17.09 -1.88 -5.99
N ARG A 246 18.00 -1.96 -5.04
CA ARG A 246 18.86 -3.13 -4.85
C ARG A 246 18.24 -4.04 -3.82
N LEU A 247 18.15 -5.34 -4.13
CA LEU A 247 17.52 -6.33 -3.28
C LEU A 247 18.51 -7.46 -2.99
N ARG A 248 18.69 -7.75 -1.70
CA ARG A 248 19.32 -8.97 -1.20
C ARG A 248 18.28 -9.80 -0.46
N ARG A 249 18.31 -11.11 -0.71
CA ARG A 249 17.45 -12.10 -0.03
C ARG A 249 18.29 -13.26 0.48
N GLY A 250 18.03 -13.72 1.70
CA GLY A 250 18.51 -15.02 2.19
C GLY A 250 18.11 -16.14 1.21
N GLY A 251 19.11 -16.88 0.71
CA GLY A 251 18.91 -17.92 -0.32
C GLY A 251 18.91 -17.45 -1.78
N GLY A 252 19.07 -16.14 -2.05
CA GLY A 252 19.20 -15.57 -3.40
C GLY A 252 17.90 -15.52 -4.22
N GLY A 253 17.92 -14.91 -5.42
CA GLY A 253 16.76 -14.85 -6.32
C GLY A 253 15.73 -13.76 -6.00
N GLY A 254 14.69 -13.69 -6.83
CA GLY A 254 13.64 -12.67 -6.77
C GLY A 254 12.50 -12.99 -5.79
N MET A 255 11.29 -12.61 -6.18
CA MET A 255 10.04 -12.87 -5.46
C MET A 255 9.50 -14.28 -5.73
N SER A 256 9.79 -14.89 -6.88
CA SER A 256 9.32 -16.24 -7.24
C SER A 256 10.38 -17.06 -7.95
N GLU A 257 10.29 -18.38 -7.85
CA GLU A 257 11.07 -19.31 -8.68
C GLU A 257 10.47 -19.44 -10.09
N ASP A 258 9.17 -19.19 -10.24
CA ASP A 258 8.51 -19.07 -11.54
C ASP A 258 8.91 -17.73 -12.19
N PRO A 259 9.64 -17.72 -13.33
CA PRO A 259 10.12 -16.49 -13.95
C PRO A 259 9.02 -15.55 -14.44
N ILE A 260 7.84 -16.08 -14.80
CA ILE A 260 6.71 -15.27 -15.26
C ILE A 260 6.12 -14.52 -14.07
N VAL A 261 5.85 -15.24 -12.98
CA VAL A 261 5.36 -14.67 -11.71
C VAL A 261 6.37 -13.65 -11.17
N ASP A 262 7.66 -13.98 -11.17
CA ASP A 262 8.72 -13.10 -10.68
C ASP A 262 8.80 -11.79 -11.46
N ARG A 263 8.73 -11.85 -12.79
CA ARG A 263 8.76 -10.67 -13.66
C ARG A 263 7.54 -9.77 -13.46
N GLU A 264 6.35 -10.35 -13.35
CA GLU A 264 5.12 -9.60 -13.11
C GLU A 264 5.13 -8.92 -11.74
N LEU A 265 5.53 -9.63 -10.69
CA LEU A 265 5.66 -9.06 -9.35
C LEU A 265 6.76 -8.00 -9.27
N THR A 266 7.88 -8.20 -9.96
CA THR A 266 8.95 -7.19 -10.06
C THR A 266 8.40 -5.89 -10.68
N THR A 267 7.64 -6.00 -11.77
CA THR A 267 6.96 -4.83 -12.37
C THR A 267 6.06 -4.14 -11.35
N GLN A 268 5.28 -4.91 -10.57
CA GLN A 268 4.42 -4.35 -9.54
C GLN A 268 5.21 -3.61 -8.44
N VAL A 269 6.30 -4.20 -7.96
CA VAL A 269 7.17 -3.58 -6.96
C VAL A 269 7.77 -2.28 -7.48
N LEU A 270 8.24 -2.26 -8.73
CA LEU A 270 8.83 -1.08 -9.36
C LEU A 270 7.80 0.05 -9.53
N ASP A 271 6.58 -0.27 -9.96
CA ASP A 271 5.50 0.70 -10.07
C ASP A 271 5.14 1.31 -8.71
N GLU A 272 4.99 0.45 -7.68
CA GLU A 272 4.61 0.85 -6.33
C GLU A 272 5.63 1.77 -5.68
N LEU A 273 6.91 1.42 -5.86
CA LEU A 273 8.00 2.21 -5.33
C LEU A 273 8.40 3.37 -6.24
N ASN A 274 7.84 3.48 -7.45
CA ASN A 274 8.26 4.41 -8.50
C ASN A 274 9.78 4.38 -8.70
N VAL A 275 10.29 3.19 -8.99
CA VAL A 275 11.72 2.92 -9.21
C VAL A 275 11.91 2.38 -10.63
N LYS A 276 12.99 2.75 -11.32
CA LYS A 276 13.19 2.37 -12.72
C LYS A 276 13.57 0.91 -12.92
N ARG A 277 14.36 0.33 -12.02
CA ARG A 277 14.77 -1.07 -12.12
C ARG A 277 15.11 -1.68 -10.76
N LEU A 278 15.05 -3.01 -10.71
CA LEU A 278 15.44 -3.81 -9.57
C LEU A 278 16.74 -4.53 -9.92
N GLU A 279 17.74 -4.44 -9.04
CA GLU A 279 19.01 -5.14 -9.15
C GLU A 279 19.17 -6.11 -7.97
N LEU A 280 19.33 -7.40 -8.27
CA LEU A 280 19.67 -8.38 -7.25
C LEU A 280 21.15 -8.26 -6.89
N ILE A 281 21.45 -8.23 -5.60
CA ILE A 281 22.82 -8.15 -5.09
C ILE A 281 23.18 -9.38 -4.25
N PRO A 282 24.41 -9.89 -4.38
CA PRO A 282 24.84 -11.09 -3.66
C PRO A 282 25.09 -10.81 -2.17
N ASP A 283 25.58 -9.61 -1.85
CA ASP A 283 25.91 -9.18 -0.50
C ASP A 283 25.78 -7.66 -0.35
N GLU A 284 25.89 -7.17 0.88
CA GLU A 284 25.71 -5.76 1.24
C GLU A 284 26.98 -4.90 1.10
N SER A 285 28.14 -5.49 0.81
CA SER A 285 29.45 -4.81 0.85
C SER A 285 29.55 -3.65 -0.14
N ALA A 286 28.78 -3.71 -1.24
CA ALA A 286 28.69 -2.63 -2.23
C ALA A 286 27.80 -1.46 -1.79
N LEU A 287 26.95 -1.66 -0.78
CA LEU A 287 25.92 -0.72 -0.33
C LEU A 287 26.23 -0.07 1.00
N ILE A 288 27.02 -0.75 1.82
CA ILE A 288 27.44 -0.23 3.12
C ILE A 288 28.83 0.38 3.02
N GLU A 289 28.99 1.49 3.73
CA GLU A 289 30.28 1.98 4.16
C GLU A 289 30.42 1.65 5.63
N ARG A 290 31.57 1.07 6.00
CA ARG A 290 31.88 0.88 7.42
C ARG A 290 32.35 2.23 7.96
N MET A 291 31.78 2.64 9.07
CA MET A 291 32.22 3.82 9.81
C MET A 291 32.85 3.35 11.11
N LEU A 292 34.06 3.83 11.38
CA LEU A 292 34.68 3.65 12.68
C LEU A 292 34.01 4.59 13.69
N ARG A 293 33.42 4.03 14.75
CA ARG A 293 32.98 4.77 15.94
C ARG A 293 33.91 4.50 17.11
N PRO A 294 34.90 5.38 17.37
CA PRO A 294 35.73 5.27 18.57
C PRO A 294 34.88 5.47 19.84
N LEU A 295 35.09 4.63 20.85
CA LEU A 295 34.32 4.63 22.10
C LEU A 295 34.93 5.63 23.08
N LEU A 296 34.36 6.84 23.13
CA LEU A 296 34.81 7.94 24.01
C LEU A 296 35.08 7.52 25.48
N PRO A 297 34.23 6.71 26.14
CA PRO A 297 34.50 6.26 27.51
C PRO A 297 35.77 5.44 27.68
N VAL A 298 36.22 4.74 26.62
CA VAL A 298 37.38 3.85 26.64
C VAL A 298 38.64 4.58 26.16
N ILE A 299 38.56 5.29 25.04
CA ILE A 299 39.71 6.00 24.46
C ILE A 299 40.08 7.25 25.24
N GLY A 300 39.13 7.87 25.96
CA GLY A 300 39.38 9.08 26.74
C GLY A 300 40.53 8.91 27.75
N PRO A 301 40.43 7.95 28.69
CA PRO A 301 41.50 7.65 29.64
C PRO A 301 42.79 7.14 28.99
N ARG A 302 42.71 6.40 27.89
CA ARG A 302 43.87 5.70 27.28
C ARG A 302 44.67 6.56 26.30
N LYS A 303 44.01 7.42 25.53
CA LYS A 303 44.60 8.18 24.41
C LYS A 303 44.68 9.69 24.70
N GLY A 304 43.97 10.18 25.72
CA GLY A 304 44.12 11.54 26.25
C GLY A 304 44.04 12.63 25.17
N GLY A 305 45.14 13.37 24.97
CA GLY A 305 45.22 14.47 23.99
C GLY A 305 45.02 14.05 22.52
N ALA A 306 45.19 12.77 22.19
CA ALA A 306 44.98 12.25 20.84
C ALA A 306 43.51 11.98 20.49
N VAL A 307 42.57 12.11 21.45
CA VAL A 307 41.15 11.83 21.19
C VAL A 307 40.60 12.72 20.08
N ALA A 308 41.00 13.99 20.02
CA ALA A 308 40.52 14.92 19.00
C ALA A 308 40.99 14.52 17.58
N SER A 309 42.25 14.10 17.42
CA SER A 309 42.78 13.64 16.13
C SER A 309 42.15 12.31 15.70
N ILE A 310 41.99 11.36 16.63
CA ILE A 310 41.32 10.08 16.39
C ILE A 310 39.89 10.29 15.92
N MET A 311 39.12 11.14 16.60
CA MET A 311 37.73 11.44 16.21
C MET A 311 37.63 12.17 14.88
N ALA A 312 38.60 13.03 14.54
CA ALA A 312 38.64 13.71 13.24
C ALA A 312 38.97 12.75 12.10
N ALA A 313 39.99 11.90 12.26
CA ALA A 313 40.38 10.90 11.27
C ALA A 313 39.28 9.84 11.06
N ALA A 314 38.64 9.37 12.14
CA ALA A 314 37.50 8.46 12.06
C ALA A 314 36.33 9.05 11.24
N ARG A 315 36.01 10.34 11.44
CA ARG A 315 34.98 11.04 10.65
C ARG A 315 35.37 11.26 9.18
N ALA A 316 36.66 11.41 8.91
CA ALA A 316 37.19 11.57 7.56
C ALA A 316 37.31 10.25 6.79
N GLY A 317 37.02 9.10 7.42
CA GLY A 317 37.23 7.79 6.82
C GLY A 317 38.71 7.39 6.72
N ASP A 318 39.61 8.10 7.39
CA ASP A 318 41.05 7.83 7.39
C ASP A 318 41.40 6.75 8.42
N TRP A 319 40.93 5.54 8.15
CA TRP A 319 41.19 4.38 8.99
C TRP A 319 41.28 3.09 8.17
N ARG A 320 41.95 2.09 8.74
CA ARG A 320 42.12 0.75 8.17
C ARG A 320 41.98 -0.31 9.26
N GLN A 321 41.27 -1.39 8.96
CA GLN A 321 41.25 -2.57 9.81
C GLN A 321 42.53 -3.40 9.60
N LEU A 322 43.16 -3.81 10.69
CA LEU A 322 44.36 -4.66 10.70
C LEU A 322 43.93 -6.14 10.78
N ASP A 323 44.79 -7.04 10.31
CA ASP A 323 44.50 -8.49 10.24
C ASP A 323 44.26 -9.14 11.61
N ASP A 324 44.73 -8.51 12.70
CA ASP A 324 44.55 -8.95 14.08
C ASP A 324 43.28 -8.39 14.76
N GLY A 325 42.43 -7.69 13.99
CA GLY A 325 41.17 -7.13 14.46
C GLY A 325 41.27 -5.73 15.07
N ARG A 326 42.46 -5.13 15.15
CA ARG A 326 42.64 -3.72 15.55
C ARG A 326 42.32 -2.76 14.41
N VAL A 327 42.20 -1.47 14.71
CA VAL A 327 42.01 -0.42 13.70
C VAL A 327 43.09 0.64 13.82
N GLU A 328 43.74 0.95 12.71
CA GLU A 328 44.62 2.13 12.59
C GLU A 328 43.78 3.31 12.08
N VAL A 329 43.82 4.45 12.78
CA VAL A 329 43.06 5.67 12.44
C VAL A 329 43.90 6.91 12.72
N GLY A 330 44.15 7.73 11.70
CA GLY A 330 44.95 8.96 11.83
C GLY A 330 46.31 8.76 12.50
N GLY A 331 46.97 7.63 12.23
CA GLY A 331 48.27 7.26 12.83
C GLY A 331 48.22 6.67 14.25
N HIS A 332 47.03 6.39 14.79
CA HIS A 332 46.85 5.74 16.09
C HIS A 332 46.21 4.36 15.93
N VAL A 333 46.67 3.39 16.72
CA VAL A 333 46.05 2.05 16.78
C VAL A 333 45.03 2.00 17.91
N LEU A 334 43.82 1.56 17.58
CA LEU A 334 42.74 1.25 18.51
C LEU A 334 42.61 -0.26 18.72
N GLU A 335 42.51 -0.66 19.99
CA GLU A 335 42.21 -2.04 20.39
C GLU A 335 40.74 -2.41 20.12
N PRO A 336 40.38 -3.70 20.00
CA PRO A 336 39.00 -4.10 19.66
C PRO A 336 37.93 -3.61 20.65
N ASP A 337 38.30 -3.31 21.89
CA ASP A 337 37.41 -2.73 22.92
C ASP A 337 37.32 -1.20 22.87
N GLU A 338 38.08 -0.55 21.98
CA GLU A 338 38.17 0.91 21.85
C GLU A 338 37.29 1.48 20.73
N PHE A 339 36.65 0.64 19.92
CA PHE A 339 35.82 1.07 18.80
C PHE A 339 34.66 0.13 18.50
N GLU A 340 33.70 0.63 17.74
CA GLU A 340 32.71 -0.18 17.03
C GLU A 340 32.78 0.15 15.53
N LEU A 341 32.58 -0.87 14.68
CA LEU A 341 32.36 -0.66 13.25
C LEU A 341 30.86 -0.65 12.98
N ILE A 342 30.37 0.50 12.53
CA ILE A 342 28.96 0.69 12.20
C ILE A 342 28.82 0.61 10.69
N ALA A 343 27.96 -0.26 10.19
CA ALA A 343 27.57 -0.24 8.80
C ALA A 343 26.57 0.92 8.58
N ARG A 344 26.89 1.81 7.65
CA ARG A 344 25.97 2.87 7.19
C ARG A 344 25.74 2.71 5.70
N ALA A 345 24.55 3.04 5.22
CA ALA A 345 24.32 3.18 3.79
C ALA A 345 25.36 4.16 3.19
N ARG A 346 25.96 3.79 2.05
CA ARG A 346 26.82 4.69 1.28
C ARG A 346 26.04 5.96 0.91
N ALA A 347 26.75 7.07 0.71
CA ALA A 347 26.14 8.29 0.21
C ALA A 347 25.32 8.02 -1.08
N GLY A 348 24.13 8.62 -1.16
CA GLY A 348 23.19 8.38 -2.25
C GLY A 348 22.43 7.05 -2.16
N HIS A 349 22.51 6.33 -1.03
CA HIS A 349 21.72 5.14 -0.78
C HIS A 349 20.99 5.23 0.56
N GLU A 350 19.79 4.64 0.62
CA GLU A 350 19.03 4.48 1.85
C GLU A 350 18.65 3.00 2.04
N LEU A 351 18.89 2.46 3.23
CA LEU A 351 18.76 1.03 3.52
C LEU A 351 17.54 0.75 4.39
N ALA A 352 16.90 -0.40 4.15
CA ALA A 352 15.92 -0.98 5.07
C ALA A 352 16.06 -2.50 5.08
N GLU A 353 15.86 -3.10 6.25
CA GLU A 353 15.98 -4.55 6.44
C GLU A 353 14.85 -5.11 7.29
N GLU A 354 14.46 -6.35 6.98
CA GLU A 354 13.52 -7.13 7.78
C GLU A 354 13.80 -8.62 7.59
N GLY A 355 14.34 -9.26 8.63
CA GLY A 355 14.74 -10.67 8.58
C GLY A 355 15.80 -10.89 7.52
N GLU A 356 15.49 -11.73 6.52
CA GLU A 356 16.41 -12.07 5.43
C GLU A 356 16.36 -11.11 4.24
N LEU A 357 15.47 -10.12 4.26
CA LEU A 357 15.34 -9.11 3.20
C LEU A 357 16.15 -7.88 3.57
N LEU A 358 17.06 -7.48 2.69
CA LEU A 358 17.72 -6.19 2.73
C LEU A 358 17.44 -5.48 1.40
N ILE A 359 17.02 -4.23 1.49
CA ILE A 359 16.90 -3.38 0.32
C ILE A 359 17.76 -2.12 0.43
N ALA A 360 18.15 -1.59 -0.72
CA ALA A 360 18.78 -0.29 -0.85
C ALA A 360 18.12 0.50 -1.96
N LEU A 361 17.65 1.71 -1.64
CA LEU A 361 17.21 2.66 -2.65
C LEU A 361 18.38 3.56 -3.02
N ASP A 362 18.70 3.62 -4.31
CA ASP A 362 19.57 4.65 -4.85
C ASP A 362 18.78 5.95 -4.92
N THR A 363 19.23 6.96 -4.19
CA THR A 363 18.59 8.27 -4.05
C THR A 363 19.21 9.33 -4.94
N THR A 364 20.11 8.95 -5.85
CA THR A 364 20.79 9.87 -6.77
C THR A 364 19.82 10.33 -7.86
N LEU A 365 19.50 11.62 -7.89
CA LEU A 365 18.59 12.19 -8.89
C LEU A 365 19.36 12.71 -10.11
N THR A 366 18.96 12.28 -11.30
CA THR A 366 19.43 12.87 -12.56
C THR A 366 18.44 13.95 -13.02
N PRO A 367 18.86 14.89 -13.90
CA PRO A 367 17.95 15.91 -14.43
C PRO A 367 16.69 15.35 -15.08
N GLU A 368 16.79 14.18 -15.72
CA GLU A 368 15.65 13.48 -16.33
C GLU A 368 14.68 12.95 -15.26
N LEU A 369 15.19 12.37 -14.17
CA LEU A 369 14.36 11.92 -13.07
C LEU A 369 13.69 13.09 -12.36
N GLU A 370 14.39 14.21 -12.18
CA GLU A 370 13.81 15.43 -11.61
C GLU A 370 12.71 16.00 -12.53
N ALA A 371 12.90 16.00 -13.85
CA ALA A 371 11.88 16.43 -14.81
C ALA A 371 10.63 15.53 -14.76
N GLU A 372 10.83 14.21 -14.70
CA GLU A 372 9.74 13.25 -14.61
C GLU A 372 8.99 13.35 -13.26
N GLY A 373 9.71 13.61 -12.17
CA GLY A 373 9.13 13.88 -10.85
C GLY A 373 8.27 15.14 -10.86
N ALA A 374 8.74 16.21 -11.50
CA ALA A 374 7.99 17.45 -11.69
C ALA A 374 6.70 17.21 -12.49
N ALA A 375 6.78 16.45 -13.60
CA ALA A 375 5.61 16.07 -14.39
C ALA A 375 4.58 15.29 -13.56
N ARG A 376 5.01 14.33 -12.73
CA ARG A 376 4.08 13.60 -11.85
C ARG A 376 3.43 14.48 -10.79
N GLU A 377 4.14 15.45 -10.22
CA GLU A 377 3.54 16.41 -9.28
C GLU A 377 2.49 17.27 -9.97
N VAL A 378 2.79 17.81 -11.15
CA VAL A 378 1.84 18.62 -11.94
C VAL A 378 0.61 17.81 -12.31
N GLY A 379 0.78 16.58 -12.81
CA GLY A 379 -0.32 15.68 -13.12
C GLY A 379 -1.20 15.40 -11.89
N HIS A 380 -0.59 15.11 -10.74
CA HIS A 380 -1.31 14.91 -9.48
C HIS A 380 -2.15 16.12 -9.08
N ARG A 381 -1.62 17.34 -9.21
CA ARG A 381 -2.35 18.58 -8.87
C ARG A 381 -3.48 18.86 -9.84
N LEU A 382 -3.28 18.67 -11.15
CA LEU A 382 -4.34 18.77 -12.15
C LEU A 382 -5.46 17.73 -11.90
N GLN A 383 -5.13 16.50 -11.50
CA GLN A 383 -6.13 15.51 -11.06
C GLN A 383 -6.89 15.94 -9.81
N GLY A 384 -6.19 16.59 -8.86
CA GLY A 384 -6.83 17.22 -7.71
C GLY A 384 -7.84 18.29 -8.12
N LEU A 385 -7.48 19.13 -9.09
CA LEU A 385 -8.37 20.15 -9.63
C LEU A 385 -9.62 19.55 -10.27
N ARG A 386 -9.48 18.49 -11.08
CA ARG A 386 -10.63 17.75 -11.66
C ARG A 386 -11.62 17.30 -10.58
N LYS A 387 -11.11 16.71 -9.50
CA LYS A 387 -11.94 16.26 -8.36
C LYS A 387 -12.63 17.43 -7.67
N SER A 388 -11.90 18.53 -7.43
CA SER A 388 -12.46 19.73 -6.78
C SER A 388 -13.47 20.50 -7.65
N ALA A 389 -13.41 20.29 -8.96
CA ALA A 389 -14.37 20.78 -9.94
C ALA A 389 -15.63 19.89 -10.03
N GLY A 390 -15.67 18.76 -9.32
CA GLY A 390 -16.78 17.82 -9.36
C GLY A 390 -16.82 16.98 -10.64
N TYR A 391 -15.71 16.84 -11.35
CA TYR A 391 -15.67 16.01 -12.55
C TYR A 391 -15.75 14.53 -12.18
N GLU A 392 -16.50 13.78 -13.00
CA GLU A 392 -16.48 12.32 -12.99
C GLU A 392 -15.17 11.81 -13.59
N ILE A 393 -14.80 10.59 -13.21
CA ILE A 393 -13.51 9.96 -13.58
C ILE A 393 -13.35 9.84 -15.10
N SER A 394 -14.45 9.67 -15.84
CA SER A 394 -14.50 9.52 -17.30
C SER A 394 -14.47 10.84 -18.08
N ASN A 395 -14.56 11.99 -17.41
CA ASN A 395 -14.68 13.28 -18.11
C ASN A 395 -13.37 13.68 -18.78
N ARG A 396 -13.47 14.04 -20.06
CA ARG A 396 -12.41 14.66 -20.85
C ARG A 396 -12.25 16.14 -20.47
N ILE A 397 -11.03 16.66 -20.58
CA ILE A 397 -10.72 18.04 -20.18
C ILE A 397 -9.82 18.78 -21.19
N SER A 398 -9.85 20.10 -21.13
CA SER A 398 -8.74 20.96 -21.55
C SER A 398 -7.93 21.35 -20.31
N ALA A 399 -6.60 21.29 -20.40
CA ALA A 399 -5.69 21.67 -19.31
C ALA A 399 -4.60 22.65 -19.79
N ALA A 400 -4.22 23.58 -18.92
CA ALA A 400 -3.10 24.48 -19.18
C ALA A 400 -2.16 24.55 -17.98
N VAL A 401 -0.86 24.58 -18.29
CA VAL A 401 0.23 24.76 -17.33
C VAL A 401 1.08 25.91 -17.84
N GLY A 402 1.03 27.03 -17.13
CA GLY A 402 1.88 28.20 -17.40
C GLY A 402 2.73 28.60 -16.20
N GLY A 403 3.63 29.58 -16.38
CA GLY A 403 4.55 30.02 -15.33
C GLY A 403 6.02 29.95 -15.75
N ASP A 404 6.88 29.48 -14.85
CA ASP A 404 8.34 29.48 -15.03
C ASP A 404 8.79 28.75 -16.32
N PRO A 405 9.50 29.42 -17.25
CA PRO A 405 9.92 28.81 -18.51
C PRO A 405 10.79 27.55 -18.36
N GLY A 406 11.66 27.51 -17.35
CA GLY A 406 12.53 26.36 -17.14
C GLY A 406 11.77 25.13 -16.60
N LEU A 407 10.72 25.33 -15.81
CA LEU A 407 9.81 24.24 -15.45
C LEU A 407 8.99 23.78 -16.65
N ILE A 408 8.47 24.70 -17.47
CA ILE A 408 7.73 24.33 -18.67
C ILE A 408 8.59 23.49 -19.63
N GLU A 409 9.84 23.89 -19.86
CA GLU A 409 10.79 23.13 -20.68
C GLU A 409 11.03 21.72 -20.11
N ARG A 410 11.16 21.58 -18.78
CA ARG A 410 11.27 20.27 -18.11
C ARG A 410 10.02 19.40 -18.27
N LEU A 411 8.84 19.98 -18.38
CA LEU A 411 7.57 19.26 -18.53
C LEU A 411 7.30 18.80 -19.96
N GLU A 412 7.85 19.49 -20.95
CA GLU A 412 7.58 19.27 -22.37
C GLU A 412 7.80 17.82 -22.83
N PRO A 413 8.90 17.13 -22.47
CA PRO A 413 9.10 15.71 -22.83
C PRO A 413 8.02 14.77 -22.28
N HIS A 414 7.29 15.19 -21.25
CA HIS A 414 6.24 14.42 -20.59
C HIS A 414 4.82 14.84 -20.98
N ARG A 415 4.65 15.76 -21.96
CA ARG A 415 3.33 16.26 -22.40
C ARG A 415 2.34 15.15 -22.73
N ASN A 416 2.75 14.16 -23.53
CA ASN A 416 1.88 13.07 -23.95
C ASN A 416 1.43 12.20 -22.78
N TRP A 417 2.34 11.93 -21.84
CA TRP A 417 2.03 11.18 -20.63
C TRP A 417 1.05 11.95 -19.74
N LEU A 418 1.28 13.25 -19.53
CA LEU A 418 0.38 14.13 -18.77
C LEU A 418 -1.02 14.17 -19.39
N ALA A 419 -1.11 14.37 -20.71
CA ALA A 419 -2.38 14.43 -21.42
C ALA A 419 -3.17 13.12 -21.28
N ALA A 420 -2.49 11.97 -21.46
CA ALA A 420 -3.10 10.66 -21.31
C ALA A 420 -3.59 10.40 -19.87
N GLU A 421 -2.77 10.71 -18.86
CA GLU A 421 -3.13 10.53 -17.45
C GLU A 421 -4.36 11.39 -17.09
N LEU A 422 -4.45 12.61 -17.63
CA LEU A 422 -5.52 13.57 -17.36
C LEU A 422 -6.80 13.35 -18.17
N LEU A 423 -6.80 12.43 -19.15
CA LEU A 423 -7.83 12.35 -20.19
C LEU A 423 -8.03 13.72 -20.86
N ALA A 424 -6.93 14.44 -21.12
CA ALA A 424 -6.97 15.76 -21.72
C ALA A 424 -7.02 15.65 -23.25
N ASP A 425 -8.05 16.24 -23.85
CA ASP A 425 -8.13 16.38 -25.32
C ASP A 425 -7.20 17.50 -25.81
N GLU A 426 -6.94 18.49 -24.93
CA GLU A 426 -5.99 19.56 -25.14
C GLU A 426 -5.17 19.80 -23.87
N LEU A 427 -3.84 19.79 -24.01
CA LEU A 427 -2.90 20.18 -22.95
C LEU A 427 -1.94 21.24 -23.49
N VAL A 428 -2.03 22.46 -22.95
CA VAL A 428 -1.15 23.58 -23.32
C VAL A 428 -0.08 23.76 -22.24
N LEU A 429 1.17 23.47 -22.59
CA LEU A 429 2.36 23.83 -21.80
C LEU A 429 3.06 24.99 -22.50
N ALA A 430 3.06 26.17 -21.88
CA ALA A 430 3.76 27.37 -22.33
C ALA A 430 3.81 28.36 -21.16
N PRO A 431 4.84 29.23 -21.04
CA PRO A 431 4.91 30.19 -19.93
C PRO A 431 3.64 31.05 -19.79
N GLU A 432 3.03 31.43 -20.91
CA GLU A 432 1.80 32.23 -21.00
C GLU A 432 0.53 31.39 -21.12
N ALA A 433 0.61 30.05 -21.02
CA ALA A 433 -0.52 29.16 -21.21
C ALA A 433 -1.70 29.52 -20.30
N ARG A 434 -2.87 29.66 -20.92
CA ARG A 434 -4.14 29.94 -20.26
C ARG A 434 -5.26 29.21 -21.00
N ILE A 435 -6.33 28.90 -20.27
CA ILE A 435 -7.61 28.48 -20.84
C ILE A 435 -8.61 29.62 -20.60
N GLU A 436 -9.48 29.85 -21.57
CA GLU A 436 -10.61 30.76 -21.45
C GLU A 436 -11.70 30.13 -20.57
N ASP A 437 -12.20 30.88 -19.59
CA ASP A 437 -13.21 30.44 -18.61
C ASP A 437 -12.89 29.10 -17.92
N PRO A 438 -11.78 29.00 -17.17
CA PRO A 438 -11.42 27.77 -16.47
C PRO A 438 -12.38 27.50 -15.30
N ASP A 439 -12.81 26.24 -15.16
CA ASP A 439 -13.66 25.82 -14.03
C ASP A 439 -12.91 25.89 -12.70
N ARG A 440 -11.60 25.56 -12.73
CA ARG A 440 -10.70 25.64 -11.57
C ARG A 440 -9.31 26.10 -11.99
N VAL A 441 -8.67 26.84 -11.09
CA VAL A 441 -7.28 27.32 -11.22
C VAL A 441 -6.58 27.14 -9.88
N GLU A 442 -5.30 26.76 -9.93
CA GLU A 442 -4.43 26.66 -8.75
C GLU A 442 -3.04 27.21 -9.08
N GLU A 443 -2.41 27.83 -8.09
CA GLU A 443 -0.97 28.13 -8.12
C GLU A 443 -0.19 27.01 -7.42
N LEU A 444 0.81 26.48 -8.11
CA LEU A 444 1.71 25.45 -7.61
C LEU A 444 3.13 26.02 -7.48
N GLU A 445 3.71 25.91 -6.29
CA GLU A 445 5.14 26.11 -6.09
C GLU A 445 5.87 24.77 -6.14
N LEU A 446 6.87 24.68 -7.02
CA LEU A 446 7.69 23.49 -7.24
C LEU A 446 9.15 23.91 -7.43
N ASP A 447 10.07 23.33 -6.65
CA ASP A 447 11.50 23.67 -6.67
C ASP A 447 11.77 25.19 -6.51
N GLY A 448 10.95 25.88 -5.72
CA GLY A 448 11.03 27.35 -5.52
C GLY A 448 10.56 28.19 -6.72
N ARG A 449 9.96 27.56 -7.73
CA ARG A 449 9.42 28.21 -8.94
C ARG A 449 7.90 28.03 -8.98
N ARG A 450 7.21 28.94 -9.68
CA ARG A 450 5.74 28.98 -9.70
C ARG A 450 5.17 28.54 -11.04
N LEU A 451 4.14 27.71 -10.96
CA LEU A 451 3.29 27.30 -12.06
C LEU A 451 1.84 27.68 -11.77
N ARG A 452 1.10 28.02 -12.81
CA ARG A 452 -0.36 28.20 -12.80
C ARG A 452 -0.97 27.02 -13.54
N LEU A 453 -1.84 26.29 -12.83
CA LEU A 453 -2.55 25.12 -13.34
C LEU A 453 -4.02 25.49 -13.56
N ALA A 454 -4.59 25.11 -14.69
CA ALA A 454 -6.00 25.32 -14.99
C ALA A 454 -6.62 24.11 -15.66
N VAL A 455 -7.88 23.83 -15.34
CA VAL A 455 -8.70 22.79 -15.98
C VAL A 455 -10.05 23.34 -16.39
N ARG A 456 -10.56 22.86 -17.52
CA ARG A 456 -11.93 23.09 -18.00
C ARG A 456 -12.47 21.79 -18.56
N ARG A 457 -13.75 21.49 -18.33
CA ARG A 457 -14.39 20.32 -18.94
C ARG A 457 -14.43 20.51 -20.46
N ALA A 458 -14.06 19.48 -21.22
CA ALA A 458 -14.11 19.50 -22.68
C ALA A 458 -15.56 19.42 -23.20
#